data_AF-J9BZU9-F1
#
_entry.id   AF-J9BZU9-F1
#
_cell.length_a   1.000
_cell.length_b   1.000
_cell.length_c   1.000
_cell.angle_alpha   90.00
_cell.angle_beta   90.00
_cell.angle_gamma   90.00
#
_symmetry.space_group_name_H-M   'P 1'
#
loop_
_entity.id
_entity.type
_entity.pdbx_description
1 polymer ?
#
loop_
_entity_poly.entity_id
_entity_poly.type
_entity_poly.pdbx_seq_one_letter_code
_entity_poly.pdbx_strand_id
1 'polypeptide(L)'
;ECPHCIGVVTSATGAALQDIRTVIAGRWPMAKILLAPTNMQGERAAEEVCHGIQSLDQSGRADVILISRGGGSREDLWVFNDERIARAAYACKTPLISAIGHEIDFCILDFVADMRAPTPSAAAALVVPDGQKALQQAYEIFMNIHEYMTKKA
;
A
#
# COMPACT_ATOMS: atom_id res chain seq x y z
N GLU A 1 -6.50 10.73 -8.91
CA GLU A 1 -7.58 9.73 -8.88
C GLU A 1 -7.38 8.84 -7.65
N CYS A 2 -8.44 8.27 -7.07
CA CYS A 2 -8.33 7.40 -5.89
C CYS A 2 -8.26 5.94 -6.34
N PRO A 3 -7.40 5.10 -5.74
CA PRO A 3 -7.29 3.71 -6.16
C PRO A 3 -8.57 2.94 -5.81
N HIS A 4 -9.04 2.15 -6.78
CA HIS A 4 -10.14 1.22 -6.62
C HIS A 4 -9.66 -0.13 -6.09
N CYS A 5 -8.43 -0.52 -6.45
CA CYS A 5 -7.83 -1.77 -5.99
C CYS A 5 -6.35 -1.57 -5.61
N ILE A 6 -6.02 -1.99 -4.40
CA ILE A 6 -4.69 -1.93 -3.83
C ILE A 6 -4.15 -3.36 -3.78
N GLY A 7 -3.09 -3.63 -4.54
CA GLY A 7 -2.32 -4.86 -4.46
C GLY A 7 -1.48 -4.86 -3.19
N VAL A 8 -1.39 -5.99 -2.49
CA VAL A 8 -0.58 -6.11 -1.27
C VAL A 8 0.25 -7.39 -1.33
N VAL A 9 1.57 -7.25 -1.34
CA VAL A 9 2.54 -8.34 -1.21
C VAL A 9 2.97 -8.41 0.26
N THR A 10 2.43 -9.40 0.98
CA THR A 10 2.75 -9.60 2.40
C THR A 10 2.34 -11.00 2.84
N SER A 11 2.68 -11.36 4.07
CA SER A 11 2.22 -12.61 4.67
C SER A 11 0.70 -12.59 4.88
N ALA A 12 0.02 -13.68 4.49
CA ALA A 12 -1.42 -13.82 4.64
C ALA A 12 -1.92 -13.72 6.09
N THR A 13 -1.07 -14.06 7.05
CA THR A 13 -1.38 -14.06 8.49
C THR A 13 -0.65 -12.98 9.28
N GLY A 14 0.11 -12.11 8.60
CA GLY A 14 0.96 -11.11 9.24
C GLY A 14 0.20 -9.89 9.77
N ALA A 15 0.75 -9.27 10.82
CA ALA A 15 0.22 -8.02 11.39
C ALA A 15 0.13 -6.89 10.35
N ALA A 16 1.09 -6.82 9.42
CA ALA A 16 1.10 -5.80 8.37
C ALA A 16 -0.16 -5.80 7.48
N LEU A 17 -0.71 -6.98 7.16
CA LEU A 17 -1.95 -7.06 6.39
C LEU A 17 -3.13 -6.48 7.18
N GLN A 18 -3.19 -6.76 8.48
CA GLN A 18 -4.26 -6.25 9.35
C GLN A 18 -4.15 -4.75 9.56
N ASP A 19 -2.94 -4.22 9.71
CA ASP A 19 -2.68 -2.79 9.79
C ASP A 19 -3.17 -2.08 8.52
N ILE A 20 -2.79 -2.59 7.35
CA ILE A 20 -3.21 -2.05 6.05
C ILE A 20 -4.73 -2.09 5.91
N ARG A 21 -5.36 -3.24 6.24
CA ARG A 21 -6.83 -3.38 6.20
C ARG A 21 -7.54 -2.40 7.11
N THR A 22 -7.04 -2.22 8.32
CA THR A 22 -7.66 -1.33 9.32
C THR A 22 -7.62 0.12 8.85
N VAL A 23 -6.48 0.58 8.33
CA VAL A 23 -6.33 1.95 7.82
C VAL A 23 -7.20 2.20 6.59
N ILE A 24 -7.19 1.27 5.62
CA ILE A 24 -8.01 1.41 4.41
C ILE A 24 -9.50 1.39 4.77
N ALA A 25 -9.95 0.49 5.64
CA ALA A 25 -11.35 0.43 6.06
C ALA A 25 -11.80 1.71 6.79
N GLY A 26 -10.91 2.31 7.60
CA GLY A 26 -11.21 3.55 8.32
C GLY A 26 -11.21 4.80 7.44
N ARG A 27 -10.36 4.86 6.41
CA ARG A 27 -10.20 6.06 5.58
C ARG A 27 -10.91 6.00 4.24
N TRP A 28 -10.93 4.84 3.59
CA TRP A 28 -11.50 4.66 2.24
C TRP A 28 -12.01 3.22 2.01
N PRO A 29 -13.15 2.84 2.62
CA PRO A 29 -13.67 1.47 2.57
C PRO A 29 -14.10 1.01 1.18
N MET A 30 -14.14 1.91 0.20
CA MET A 30 -14.46 1.61 -1.20
C MET A 30 -13.30 0.94 -1.95
N ALA A 31 -12.05 1.07 -1.45
CA ALA A 31 -10.91 0.40 -2.06
C ALA A 31 -10.91 -1.09 -1.74
N LYS A 32 -10.67 -1.91 -2.77
CA LYS A 32 -10.49 -3.35 -2.64
C LYS A 32 -9.02 -3.66 -2.35
N ILE A 33 -8.78 -4.73 -1.58
CA ILE A 33 -7.42 -5.22 -1.33
C ILE A 33 -7.24 -6.54 -2.08
N LEU A 34 -6.25 -6.59 -2.97
CA LEU A 34 -5.84 -7.79 -3.70
C LEU A 34 -4.55 -8.31 -3.07
N LEU A 35 -4.66 -9.38 -2.30
CA LEU A 35 -3.53 -9.98 -1.58
C LEU A 35 -2.76 -10.94 -2.50
N ALA A 36 -1.45 -10.73 -2.63
CA ALA A 36 -0.48 -11.72 -3.05
C ALA A 36 0.20 -12.29 -1.78
N PRO A 37 -0.21 -13.47 -1.30
CA PRO A 37 0.33 -14.05 -0.09
C PRO A 37 1.78 -14.49 -0.33
N THR A 38 2.70 -13.98 0.47
CA THR A 38 4.13 -14.15 0.26
C THR A 38 4.86 -14.35 1.60
N ASN A 39 5.82 -15.28 1.63
CA ASN A 39 6.75 -15.39 2.74
C ASN A 39 7.71 -14.20 2.71
N MET A 40 7.76 -13.47 3.82
CA MET A 40 8.58 -12.24 3.94
C MET A 40 9.93 -12.48 4.63
N GLN A 41 10.29 -13.75 4.86
CA GLN A 41 11.52 -14.17 5.54
C GLN A 41 11.96 -15.57 5.07
N GLY A 42 13.25 -15.86 5.22
CA GLY A 42 13.86 -17.13 4.82
C GLY A 42 14.29 -17.18 3.34
N GLU A 43 14.90 -18.30 2.94
CA GLU A 43 15.60 -18.43 1.65
C GLU A 43 14.68 -18.28 0.42
N ARG A 44 13.41 -18.66 0.56
CA ARG A 44 12.42 -18.60 -0.52
C ARG A 44 11.73 -17.23 -0.64
N ALA A 45 11.89 -16.36 0.35
CA ALA A 45 11.16 -15.10 0.39
C ALA A 45 11.48 -14.19 -0.79
N ALA A 46 12.74 -14.14 -1.25
CA ALA A 46 13.09 -13.31 -2.40
C ALA A 46 12.35 -13.71 -3.68
N GLU A 47 12.27 -15.02 -3.96
CA GLU A 47 11.56 -15.55 -5.13
C GLU A 47 10.04 -15.33 -5.03
N GLU A 48 9.46 -15.54 -3.85
CA GLU A 48 8.03 -15.35 -3.64
C GLU A 48 7.62 -13.87 -3.69
N VAL A 49 8.46 -12.95 -3.19
CA VAL A 49 8.24 -11.50 -3.33
C VAL A 49 8.27 -11.11 -4.80
N CYS A 50 9.24 -11.60 -5.58
CA CYS A 50 9.30 -11.34 -7.02
C CYS A 50 8.03 -11.84 -7.73
N HIS A 51 7.59 -13.05 -7.43
CA HIS A 51 6.35 -13.60 -7.97
C HIS A 51 5.11 -12.79 -7.56
N GLY A 52 5.05 -12.34 -6.30
CA GLY A 52 3.95 -11.51 -5.81
C GLY A 52 3.84 -10.18 -6.55
N ILE A 53 4.97 -9.49 -6.74
CA ILE A 53 5.03 -8.25 -7.53
C ILE A 53 4.56 -8.50 -8.97
N GLN A 54 5.15 -9.49 -9.64
CA GLN A 54 4.85 -9.79 -11.04
C GLN A 54 3.40 -10.22 -11.23
N SER A 55 2.85 -11.02 -10.32
CA SER A 55 1.46 -11.47 -10.37
C SER A 55 0.48 -10.32 -10.26
N LEU A 56 0.72 -9.38 -9.33
CA LEU A 56 -0.13 -8.21 -9.17
C LEU A 56 -0.02 -7.25 -10.37
N ASP A 57 1.20 -6.99 -10.85
CA ASP A 57 1.44 -6.14 -12.01
C ASP A 57 0.78 -6.71 -13.28
N GLN A 58 0.99 -7.99 -13.56
CA GLN A 58 0.42 -8.68 -14.73
C GLN A 58 -1.10 -8.84 -14.65
N SER A 59 -1.68 -8.84 -13.45
CA SER A 59 -3.14 -8.94 -13.30
C SER A 59 -3.86 -7.75 -13.93
N GLY A 60 -3.22 -6.59 -14.03
CA GLY A 60 -3.83 -5.34 -14.48
C GLY A 60 -4.99 -4.85 -13.59
N ARG A 61 -5.14 -5.45 -12.39
CA ARG A 61 -6.23 -5.14 -11.46
C ARG A 61 -5.82 -4.17 -10.36
N ALA A 62 -4.54 -4.15 -9.99
CA ALA A 62 -4.02 -3.28 -8.94
C ALA A 62 -3.67 -1.91 -9.53
N ASP A 63 -4.21 -0.85 -8.93
CA ASP A 63 -3.86 0.53 -9.26
C ASP A 63 -2.54 0.95 -8.60
N VAL A 64 -2.20 0.28 -7.48
CA VAL A 64 -0.96 0.47 -6.71
C VAL A 64 -0.63 -0.83 -5.97
N ILE A 65 0.65 -1.13 -5.80
CA ILE A 65 1.15 -2.30 -5.08
C ILE A 65 1.88 -1.84 -3.82
N LEU A 66 1.48 -2.39 -2.68
CA LEU A 66 2.17 -2.24 -1.40
C LEU A 66 2.98 -3.50 -1.13
N ILE A 67 4.27 -3.35 -0.85
CA ILE A 67 5.08 -4.44 -0.31
C ILE A 67 5.31 -4.13 1.16
N SER A 68 4.81 -4.98 2.04
CA SER A 68 4.86 -4.69 3.48
C SER A 68 5.23 -5.92 4.29
N ARG A 69 5.96 -5.67 5.38
CA ARG A 69 6.35 -6.71 6.32
C ARG A 69 5.88 -6.31 7.72
N GLY A 70 5.31 -7.28 8.45
CA GLY A 70 4.81 -7.05 9.82
C GLY A 70 5.78 -7.58 10.86
N GLY A 71 6.59 -6.70 11.46
CA GLY A 71 7.48 -7.02 12.59
C GLY A 71 8.55 -8.10 12.33
N GLY A 72 9.48 -8.27 13.27
CA GLY A 72 10.52 -9.30 13.30
C GLY A 72 11.96 -8.74 13.19
N SER A 73 12.97 -9.60 13.03
CA SER A 73 14.37 -9.20 13.24
C SER A 73 14.95 -8.39 12.06
N ARG A 74 16.06 -7.69 12.30
CA ARG A 74 16.83 -7.02 11.23
C ARG A 74 17.37 -8.00 10.19
N GLU A 75 17.63 -9.25 10.58
CA GLU A 75 18.17 -10.26 9.66
C GLU A 75 17.16 -10.64 8.59
N ASP A 76 15.88 -10.66 8.94
CA ASP A 76 14.80 -10.91 7.99
C ASP A 76 14.64 -9.77 6.97
N LEU A 77 15.11 -8.54 7.26
CA LEU A 77 15.10 -7.43 6.30
C LEU A 77 16.11 -7.65 5.17
N TRP A 78 17.12 -8.50 5.38
CA TRP A 78 18.18 -8.72 4.40
C TRP A 78 17.67 -9.28 3.07
N VAL A 79 16.57 -10.03 3.10
CA VAL A 79 15.90 -10.56 1.90
C VAL A 79 15.59 -9.45 0.90
N PHE A 80 15.24 -8.25 1.37
CA PHE A 80 14.86 -7.11 0.52
C PHE A 80 16.05 -6.38 -0.12
N ASN A 81 17.29 -6.81 0.17
CA ASN A 81 18.51 -6.42 -0.54
C ASN A 81 18.85 -7.34 -1.71
N ASP A 82 18.01 -8.34 -1.99
CA ASP A 82 18.22 -9.23 -3.14
C ASP A 82 18.00 -8.47 -4.46
N GLU A 83 18.98 -8.58 -5.36
CA GLU A 83 18.94 -7.95 -6.68
C GLU A 83 17.71 -8.38 -7.50
N ARG A 84 17.20 -9.60 -7.31
CA ARG A 84 16.01 -10.10 -8.01
C ARG A 84 14.78 -9.27 -7.65
N ILE A 85 14.62 -8.92 -6.38
CA ILE A 85 13.52 -8.07 -5.91
C ILE A 85 13.67 -6.67 -6.51
N ALA A 86 14.87 -6.11 -6.49
CA ALA A 86 15.15 -4.80 -7.07
C ALA A 86 14.80 -4.75 -8.57
N ARG A 87 15.21 -5.77 -9.34
CA ARG A 87 14.88 -5.88 -10.77
C ARG A 87 13.39 -6.08 -11.01
N ALA A 88 12.71 -6.87 -10.18
CA ALA A 88 11.27 -7.07 -10.28
C ALA A 88 10.50 -5.78 -9.97
N ALA A 89 10.91 -5.03 -8.95
CA ALA A 89 10.31 -3.74 -8.60
C ALA A 89 10.55 -2.71 -9.70
N TYR A 90 11.77 -2.62 -10.25
CA TYR A 90 12.09 -1.70 -11.34
C TYR A 90 11.31 -2.00 -12.63
N ALA A 91 11.05 -3.28 -12.92
CA ALA A 91 10.30 -3.70 -14.10
C ALA A 91 8.77 -3.55 -13.95
N CYS A 92 8.29 -3.29 -12.73
CA CYS A 92 6.88 -3.15 -12.42
C CYS A 92 6.29 -1.91 -13.09
N LYS A 93 5.13 -2.04 -13.73
CA LYS A 93 4.42 -0.93 -14.38
C LYS A 93 3.40 -0.29 -13.45
N THR A 94 2.78 -1.09 -12.59
CA THR A 94 1.93 -0.59 -11.52
C THR A 94 2.79 0.13 -10.48
N PRO A 95 2.40 1.34 -10.02
CA PRO A 95 3.10 2.05 -8.97
C PRO A 95 3.32 1.19 -7.72
N LEU A 96 4.53 1.21 -7.18
CA LEU A 96 4.99 0.30 -6.14
C LEU A 96 5.52 1.07 -4.94
N ILE A 97 5.03 0.71 -3.75
CA ILE A 97 5.39 1.36 -2.48
C ILE A 97 6.02 0.32 -1.55
N SER A 98 7.22 0.63 -1.07
CA SER A 98 7.90 -0.16 -0.05
C SER A 98 7.48 0.26 1.35
N ALA A 99 7.12 -0.71 2.18
CA ALA A 99 6.74 -0.55 3.58
C ALA A 99 7.38 -1.64 4.46
N ILE A 100 8.68 -1.87 4.26
CA ILE A 100 9.44 -3.00 4.83
C ILE A 100 10.08 -2.67 6.19
N GLY A 101 10.64 -1.47 6.36
CA GLY A 101 11.49 -1.12 7.51
C GLY A 101 10.98 0.10 8.30
N HIS A 102 11.50 0.25 9.52
CA HIS A 102 11.33 1.48 10.32
C HIS A 102 12.17 2.62 9.72
N GLU A 103 12.02 3.85 10.22
CA GLU A 103 12.69 5.04 9.65
C GLU A 103 14.21 4.90 9.42
N ILE A 104 14.89 4.04 10.18
CA ILE A 104 16.36 3.87 10.16
C ILE A 104 16.85 2.65 9.35
N ASP A 105 15.99 1.69 9.03
CA ASP A 105 16.37 0.48 8.29
C ASP A 105 16.00 0.66 6.81
N PHE A 106 17.01 0.71 5.94
CA PHE A 106 16.83 0.84 4.49
C PHE A 106 17.26 -0.45 3.79
N CYS A 107 16.54 -0.81 2.74
CA CYS A 107 16.89 -1.90 1.83
C CYS A 107 16.92 -1.42 0.37
N ILE A 108 17.54 -2.20 -0.52
CA ILE A 108 17.59 -1.86 -1.96
C ILE A 108 16.19 -1.65 -2.53
N LEU A 109 15.20 -2.46 -2.11
CA LEU A 109 13.81 -2.28 -2.51
C LEU A 109 13.28 -0.87 -2.20
N ASP A 110 13.65 -0.27 -1.06
CA ASP A 110 13.21 1.09 -0.69
C ASP A 110 13.71 2.16 -1.66
N PHE A 111 14.86 1.93 -2.30
CA PHE A 111 15.46 2.87 -3.25
C PHE A 111 14.96 2.67 -4.68
N VAL A 112 14.41 1.50 -4.99
CA VAL A 112 13.90 1.16 -6.32
C VAL A 112 12.38 1.32 -6.41
N ALA A 113 11.67 1.24 -5.28
CA ALA A 113 10.25 1.55 -5.21
C ALA A 113 9.97 3.02 -5.58
N ASP A 114 8.78 3.30 -6.12
CA ASP A 114 8.37 4.66 -6.46
C ASP A 114 8.27 5.55 -5.22
N MET A 115 7.82 4.97 -4.11
CA MET A 115 7.74 5.63 -2.82
C MET A 115 8.09 4.67 -1.69
N ARG A 116 8.61 5.24 -0.60
CA ARG A 116 8.86 4.54 0.66
C ARG A 116 7.90 5.04 1.74
N ALA A 117 7.35 4.11 2.51
CA ALA A 117 6.61 4.38 3.72
C ALA A 117 7.29 3.69 4.93
N PRO A 118 7.34 4.35 6.10
CA PRO A 118 8.04 3.82 7.28
C PRO A 118 7.28 2.69 8.00
N THR A 119 6.00 2.50 7.71
CA THR A 119 5.18 1.43 8.31
C THR A 119 4.09 0.97 7.34
N PRO A 120 3.56 -0.26 7.49
CA PRO A 120 2.41 -0.72 6.71
C PRO A 120 1.20 0.22 6.81
N SER A 121 0.92 0.75 8.00
CA SER A 121 -0.14 1.73 8.24
C SER A 121 0.09 3.05 7.49
N ALA A 122 1.33 3.56 7.48
CA ALA A 122 1.68 4.77 6.73
C ALA A 122 1.54 4.55 5.22
N ALA A 123 1.92 3.37 4.72
CA ALA A 123 1.75 3.01 3.32
C ALA A 123 0.29 3.00 2.90
N ALA A 124 -0.57 2.34 3.71
CA ALA A 124 -2.01 2.33 3.51
C ALA A 124 -2.60 3.75 3.52
N ALA A 125 -2.16 4.57 4.46
CA ALA A 125 -2.57 5.97 4.58
C ALA A 125 -2.12 6.85 3.41
N LEU A 126 -1.03 6.50 2.73
CA LEU A 126 -0.49 7.23 1.59
C LEU A 126 -1.28 6.94 0.32
N VAL A 127 -1.73 5.69 0.14
CA VAL A 127 -2.46 5.29 -1.08
C VAL A 127 -3.94 5.66 -1.06
N VAL A 128 -4.54 5.86 0.12
CA VAL A 128 -5.96 6.21 0.21
C VAL A 128 -6.19 7.67 0.62
N PRO A 129 -7.22 8.33 0.08
CA PRO A 129 -7.63 9.65 0.56
C PRO A 129 -8.15 9.57 2.00
N ASP A 130 -8.19 10.73 2.66
CA ASP A 130 -8.86 10.86 3.95
C ASP A 130 -10.38 11.03 3.76
N GLY A 131 -11.13 9.93 3.92
CA GLY A 131 -12.58 9.93 3.73
C GLY A 131 -13.33 10.90 4.65
N GLN A 132 -12.83 11.17 5.86
CA GLN A 132 -13.43 12.17 6.75
C GLN A 132 -13.29 13.57 6.18
N LYS A 133 -12.10 13.92 5.64
CA LYS A 133 -11.89 15.21 4.98
C LYS A 133 -12.75 15.34 3.73
N ALA A 134 -12.86 14.29 2.93
CA ALA A 134 -13.70 14.29 1.73
C ALA A 134 -15.18 14.48 2.08
N LEU A 135 -15.67 13.80 3.12
CA LEU A 135 -17.06 13.94 3.60
C LEU A 135 -17.32 15.35 4.15
N GLN A 136 -16.38 15.90 4.93
CA GLN A 136 -16.47 17.24 5.47
C GLN A 136 -16.59 18.29 4.35
N GLN A 137 -15.74 18.19 3.33
CA GLN A 137 -15.81 19.08 2.16
C GLN A 137 -17.15 18.95 1.41
N ALA A 138 -17.65 17.73 1.24
CA ALA A 138 -18.95 17.50 0.61
C ALA A 138 -20.10 18.12 1.41
N TYR A 139 -20.04 18.01 2.74
CA TYR A 139 -21.03 18.60 3.64
C TYR A 139 -21.00 20.14 3.58
N GLU A 140 -19.82 20.75 3.60
CA GLU A 140 -19.66 22.20 3.45
C GLU A 140 -20.23 22.72 2.13
N ILE A 141 -19.96 22.02 1.02
CA ILE A 141 -20.53 22.35 -0.29
C ILE A 141 -22.06 22.21 -0.26
N PHE A 142 -22.59 21.15 0.34
CA PHE A 142 -24.04 20.95 0.47
C PHE A 142 -24.71 22.07 1.27
N MET A 143 -24.11 22.46 2.40
CA MET A 143 -24.61 23.57 3.23
C MET A 143 -24.60 24.89 2.47
N ASN A 144 -23.53 25.19 1.75
CA ASN A 144 -23.44 26.39 0.92
C ASN A 144 -24.55 26.41 -0.16
N ILE A 145 -24.76 25.30 -0.86
CA ILE A 145 -25.82 25.19 -1.88
C ILE A 145 -27.19 25.42 -1.25
N HIS A 146 -27.46 24.81 -0.09
CA HIS A 146 -28.73 24.95 0.62
C HIS A 146 -28.99 26.41 1.04
N GLU A 147 -27.98 27.10 1.55
CA GLU A 147 -28.06 28.52 1.92
C GLU A 147 -28.33 29.41 0.70
N TYR A 148 -27.67 29.16 -0.42
CA TYR A 148 -27.93 29.90 -1.66
C TYR A 148 -29.33 29.66 -2.21
N MET A 149 -29.85 28.42 -2.13
CA MET A 149 -31.20 28.10 -2.60
C MET A 149 -32.28 28.72 -1.73
N THR A 150 -32.07 28.79 -0.41
CA THR A 150 -33.02 29.41 0.53
C THR A 150 -33.00 30.93 0.49
N LYS A 151 -31.86 31.57 0.17
CA LYS A 151 -31.77 33.03 -0.05
C LYS A 151 -32.35 33.52 -1.39
N LYS A 152 -32.55 32.62 -2.35
CA LYS A 152 -33.07 32.94 -3.70
C LYS A 152 -34.58 32.71 -3.85
N ALA A 153 -35.21 32.06 -2.87
CA ALA A 153 -36.65 31.84 -2.77
C ALA A 153 -37.31 33.00 -2.01
#